data_AF-A0A661QYA0-F1
#
_entry.id   AF-A0A661QYA0-F1
#
_cell.length_a   1.000
_cell.length_b   1.000
_cell.length_c   1.000
_cell.angle_alpha   90.00
_cell.angle_beta   90.00
_cell.angle_gamma   90.00
#
_symmetry.space_group_name_H-M   'P 1'
#
loop_
_entity.id
_entity.type
_entity.pdbx_description
1 polymer ?
#
loop_
_entity_poly.entity_id
_entity_poly.type
_entity_poly.pdbx_seq_one_letter_code
_entity_poly.pdbx_strand_id
1 'polypeptide(L)' 'YCLYKMGCKGPDTYNNCPIAKFNDGTSFPIEAGHPCIGCSEPDFWDKMSPFYVESE' A
#
# COMPACT_ATOMS: atom_id res chain seq x y z
N TYR A 1 -14.11 4.10 -0.20
CA TYR A 1 -14.16 2.74 -0.78
C TYR A 1 -12.80 2.09 -0.65
N CYS A 2 -12.70 0.77 -0.74
CA CYS A 2 -11.43 0.05 -0.66
C CYS A 2 -10.65 0.14 -1.99
N LEU A 3 -9.32 0.24 -1.93
CA LEU A 3 -8.41 0.28 -3.10
C LEU A 3 -7.91 -1.11 -3.53
N TYR A 4 -8.46 -2.20 -3.00
CA TYR A 4 -8.06 -3.58 -3.34
C TYR A 4 -8.06 -3.82 -4.85
N LYS A 5 -9.17 -3.45 -5.52
CA LYS A 5 -9.33 -3.57 -6.99
C LYS A 5 -8.43 -2.64 -7.80
N MET A 6 -7.77 -1.69 -7.14
CA MET A 6 -6.79 -0.79 -7.76
C MET A 6 -5.36 -1.27 -7.54
N GLY A 7 -5.15 -2.43 -6.91
CA GLY A 7 -3.84 -3.06 -6.70
C GLY A 7 -3.19 -2.81 -5.36
N CYS A 8 -3.98 -2.43 -4.35
CA CYS A 8 -3.46 -2.25 -3.00
C CYS A 8 -2.85 -3.54 -2.43
N LYS A 9 -1.53 -3.53 -2.21
CA LYS A 9 -0.77 -4.62 -1.59
C LYS A 9 -0.76 -4.58 -0.06
N GLY A 10 -1.60 -3.71 0.52
CA GLY A 10 -1.75 -3.56 1.97
C GLY A 10 -2.04 -4.86 2.73
N PRO A 11 -2.85 -5.80 2.19
CA PRO A 11 -3.06 -7.10 2.83
C PRO A 11 -1.79 -7.93 3.06
N ASP A 12 -0.78 -7.76 2.20
CA ASP A 12 0.48 -8.53 2.20
C ASP A 12 1.69 -7.68 2.61
N THR A 13 1.47 -6.52 3.25
CA THR A 13 2.53 -5.58 3.64
C THR A 13 2.53 -5.33 5.14
N TYR A 14 3.64 -5.63 5.81
CA TYR A 14 3.86 -5.37 7.22
C TYR A 14 4.41 -3.96 7.44
N ASN A 15 3.54 -3.03 7.82
CA ASN A 15 3.95 -1.69 8.24
C ASN A 15 2.89 -1.03 9.15
N ASN A 16 3.27 0.03 9.86
CA ASN A 16 2.38 0.77 10.76
C ASN A 16 1.65 1.95 10.08
N CYS A 17 1.78 2.12 8.76
CA CYS A 17 1.22 3.24 7.99
C CYS A 17 -0.25 3.59 8.32
N PRO A 18 -1.21 2.65 8.40
CA PRO A 18 -2.60 2.99 8.70
C PRO A 18 -2.84 3.42 10.15
N ILE A 19 -1.91 3.13 11.07
CA ILE A 19 -2.02 3.44 12.51
C ILE A 19 -1.26 4.72 12.84
N ALA A 20 0.05 4.76 12.54
CA ALA A 20 0.91 5.90 12.87
C ALA A 20 0.76 7.05 11.87
N LYS A 21 0.43 6.74 10.61
CA LYS A 21 0.45 7.66 9.47
C LYS A 21 1.84 8.31 9.28
N PHE A 22 1.95 9.14 8.25
CA PHE A 22 3.13 9.91 7.90
C PHE A 22 2.93 11.38 8.24
N ASN A 23 4.07 12.06 8.44
CA ASN A 23 4.12 13.52 8.62
C ASN A 23 3.22 13.99 9.79
N ASP A 24 3.54 13.54 11.01
CA ASP A 24 2.83 13.93 12.23
C ASP A 24 1.32 13.59 12.20
N GLY A 25 0.99 12.36 11.79
CA GLY A 25 -0.40 11.91 11.74
C GLY A 25 -1.21 12.43 10.55
N THR A 26 -0.58 13.13 9.59
CA THR A 26 -1.29 13.82 8.50
C THR A 26 -1.98 12.85 7.54
N SER A 27 -1.26 11.87 6.98
CA SER A 27 -1.82 10.97 5.96
C SER A 27 -0.96 9.72 5.73
N PHE A 28 -1.39 8.80 4.88
CA PHE A 28 -0.60 7.70 4.34
C PHE A 28 -1.13 7.34 2.94
N PRO A 29 -0.46 6.47 2.15
CA PRO A 29 -0.80 6.29 0.73
C PRO A 29 -2.28 6.01 0.44
N ILE A 30 -2.89 5.07 1.18
CA ILE A 30 -4.29 4.66 0.95
C ILE A 30 -5.25 5.79 1.31
N GLU A 31 -4.99 6.56 2.38
CA GLU A 31 -5.78 7.74 2.75
C GLU A 31 -5.66 8.87 1.72
N ALA A 32 -4.49 9.01 1.08
CA ALA A 32 -4.26 9.93 -0.03
C ALA A 32 -4.83 9.44 -1.38
N GLY A 33 -5.46 8.26 -1.42
CA GLY A 33 -6.09 7.71 -2.62
C GLY A 33 -5.20 6.84 -3.50
N HIS A 34 -3.98 6.53 -3.08
CA HIS A 34 -3.06 5.67 -3.80
C HIS A 34 -2.97 4.27 -3.16
N PRO A 35 -3.00 3.16 -3.93
CA PRO A 35 -2.83 1.82 -3.37
C PRO A 35 -1.48 1.67 -2.63
N CYS A 36 -1.44 0.87 -1.57
CA CYS A 36 -0.15 0.44 -1.01
C CYS A 36 0.63 -0.33 -2.07
N ILE A 37 1.92 -0.06 -2.23
CA ILE A 37 2.81 -0.76 -3.17
C ILE A 37 3.70 -1.81 -2.51
N GLY A 38 3.60 -1.96 -1.18
CA GLY A 38 4.38 -2.91 -0.40
C GLY A 38 5.84 -2.54 -0.18
N CYS A 39 6.15 -1.25 -0.07
CA CYS A 39 7.54 -0.77 0.01
C CYS A 39 8.36 -1.27 1.22
N SER A 40 7.73 -1.89 2.23
CA SER A 40 8.42 -2.51 3.37
C SER A 40 8.70 -4.00 3.17
N GLU A 41 8.21 -4.62 2.09
CA GLU A 41 8.47 -6.03 1.80
C GLU A 41 9.73 -6.23 0.96
N PRO A 42 10.45 -7.36 1.14
CA PRO A 42 11.61 -7.68 0.32
C PRO A 42 11.25 -7.80 -1.17
N ASP A 43 12.05 -7.15 -2.02
CA ASP A 43 11.94 -7.19 -3.48
C ASP A 43 10.57 -6.74 -4.03
N PHE A 44 9.88 -5.80 -3.36
CA PHE A 44 8.52 -5.41 -3.73
C PHE A 44 8.39 -4.89 -5.18
N TRP A 45 9.45 -4.28 -5.74
CA TRP A 45 9.45 -3.84 -7.14
C TRP A 45 9.24 -5.01 -8.12
N ASP A 46 9.80 -6.19 -7.80
CA ASP A 46 9.74 -7.37 -8.67
C ASP A 46 8.59 -8.31 -8.29
N LYS A 47 8.26 -8.40 -6.99
CA LYS A 47 7.25 -9.35 -6.47
C LYS A 47 5.83 -8.78 -6.43
N MET A 48 5.69 -7.47 -6.41
CA MET A 48 4.39 -6.81 -6.24
C MET A 48 3.99 -5.91 -7.41
N SER A 49 4.86 -5.77 -8.41
CA SER A 49 4.48 -5.18 -9.68
C SER A 49 3.66 -6.19 -10.52
N PRO A 50 2.74 -5.71 -11.38
CA PRO A 50 2.35 -4.30 -11.56
C PRO A 50 1.46 -3.77 -10.41
N PHE A 51 1.64 -2.50 -10.03
CA PHE A 51 0.97 -1.91 -8.85
C PHE A 51 -0.49 -1.52 -9.07
N TYR A 52 -0.96 -1.44 -10.32
CA TYR A 52 -2.28 -0.93 -10.69
C TYR A 52 -3.20 -2.01 -11.28
N VAL A 53 -2.99 -3.26 -10.89
CA VAL A 53 -3.88 -4.39 -11.21
C VAL A 53 -4.42 -4.96 -9.92
N GLU A 54 -5.63 -5.50 -9.95
CA GLU A 54 -6.23 -6.17 -8.78
C GLU A 54 -5.24 -7.17 -8.17
N SER A 55 -5.03 -7.07 -6.86
CA SER A 55 -4.20 -8.04 -6.11
C SER A 55 -4.86 -9.41 -6.18
N GLU A 56 -4.10 -10.40 -6.67
CA GLU A 56 -4.51 -11.82 -6.71
C GLU A 56 -4.66 -12.40 -5.30
#